data_AF-A0A3P1T375-F1
#
_entry.id   AF-A0A3P1T375-F1
#
_cell.length_a   1.000
_cell.length_b   1.000
_cell.length_c   1.000
_cell.angle_alpha   90.00
_cell.angle_beta   90.00
_cell.angle_gamma   90.00
#
_symmetry.space_group_name_H-M   'P 1'
#
loop_
_entity.id
_entity.type
_entity.pdbx_description
1 polymer ?
#
loop_
_entity_poly.entity_id
_entity_poly.type
_entity_poly.pdbx_seq_one_letter_code
_entity_poly.pdbx_strand_id
1 'polypeptide(L)' 'MCPLRPGTPCSLCVPGADGPHNCQTVRLVMDDPELRQLWQEQRVNARKQRASVPSRPDNGHEVRRPRA' A
#
# COMPACT_ATOMS: atom_id res chain seq x y z
N MET A 1 4.33 -6.32 -3.28
CA MET A 1 3.60 -5.74 -2.12
C MET A 1 4.30 -4.44 -1.71
N CYS A 2 3.62 -3.30 -1.67
CA CYS A 2 4.28 -2.03 -1.31
C CYS A 2 4.57 -1.98 0.20
N PRO A 3 5.82 -1.72 0.65
CA PRO A 3 6.14 -1.65 2.08
C PRO A 3 5.44 -0.48 2.78
N LEU A 4 5.21 0.63 2.07
CA LEU A 4 4.53 1.82 2.61
C LEU A 4 3.01 1.63 2.72
N ARG A 5 2.40 0.80 1.87
CA ARG A 5 0.95 0.58 1.84
C ARG A 5 0.64 -0.92 1.84
N PRO A 6 0.73 -1.59 3.01
CA PRO A 6 0.45 -3.01 3.11
C PRO A 6 -0.99 -3.33 2.69
N GLY A 7 -1.16 -4.22 1.73
CA GLY A 7 -2.49 -4.63 1.22
C GLY A 7 -3.01 -3.82 0.04
N THR A 8 -2.32 -2.76 -0.38
CA THR A 8 -2.61 -2.07 -1.64
C THR A 8 -1.63 -2.55 -2.73
N PRO A 9 -2.11 -2.91 -3.94
CA PRO A 9 -1.22 -3.20 -5.07
C PRO A 9 -0.38 -1.96 -5.39
N CYS A 10 0.85 -2.19 -5.85
CA CYS A 10 1.75 -1.09 -6.18
C CYS A 10 1.26 -0.40 -7.46
N SER A 11 1.02 0.90 -7.41
CA SER A 11 0.62 1.73 -8.56
C SER A 11 1.81 2.45 -9.18
N LEU A 12 2.98 1.79 -9.24
CA LEU A 12 4.29 2.29 -9.66
C LEU A 12 4.27 3.60 -10.46
N CYS A 13 4.97 4.61 -9.95
CA CYS A 13 4.93 5.96 -10.51
C CYS A 13 5.73 6.14 -11.82
N VAL A 14 6.59 5.17 -12.19
CA VAL A 14 7.51 5.30 -13.35
C VAL A 14 7.47 4.08 -14.28
N PRO A 15 7.59 4.25 -15.61
CA PRO A 15 7.68 3.15 -16.58
C PRO A 15 8.88 2.23 -16.32
N GLY A 16 8.70 0.93 -16.54
CA GLY A 16 9.77 -0.06 -16.38
C GLY A 16 10.07 -0.46 -14.93
N ALA A 17 9.31 0.05 -13.95
CA ALA A 17 9.47 -0.41 -12.58
C ALA A 17 8.92 -1.83 -12.38
N ASP A 18 9.68 -2.70 -11.71
CA ASP A 18 9.29 -4.09 -11.41
C ASP A 18 8.91 -4.29 -9.94
N GLY A 19 9.09 -3.27 -9.09
CA GLY A 19 8.72 -3.38 -7.70
C GLY A 19 8.98 -2.15 -6.83
N PRO A 20 8.68 -2.26 -5.52
CA PRO A 20 8.82 -1.17 -4.56
C PRO A 20 10.26 -0.67 -4.40
N HIS A 21 11.27 -1.48 -4.75
CA HIS A 21 12.68 -1.07 -4.80
C HIS A 21 12.93 0.03 -5.84
N ASN A 22 12.11 0.11 -6.90
CA ASN A 22 12.20 1.17 -7.91
C ASN A 22 11.35 2.40 -7.57
N CYS A 23 10.60 2.37 -6.46
CA CYS A 23 9.77 3.50 -6.07
C CYS A 23 10.60 4.55 -5.32
N GLN A 24 10.69 5.75 -5.91
CA GLN A 24 11.41 6.89 -5.33
C GLN A 24 10.98 7.19 -3.89
N THR A 25 9.67 7.12 -3.62
CA THR A 25 9.10 7.36 -2.29
C THR A 25 9.55 6.32 -1.27
N VAL A 26 9.58 5.04 -1.66
CA VAL A 26 10.09 3.96 -0.80
C VAL A 26 11.56 4.24 -0.47
N ARG A 27 12.37 4.61 -1.45
CA ARG A 27 13.77 4.96 -1.23
C ARG A 27 13.92 6.11 -0.22
N LEU A 28 13.23 7.23 -0.42
CA LEU A 28 13.33 8.40 0.46
C LEU A 28 12.95 8.09 1.92
N VAL A 29 11.85 7.37 2.12
CA VAL A 29 11.40 6.99 3.47
C VAL A 29 12.37 6.03 4.14
N MET A 30 12.97 5.11 3.38
CA MET A 30 13.90 4.14 3.93
C MET A 30 15.30 4.72 4.15
N ASP A 31 15.74 5.70 3.36
CA ASP A 31 17.04 6.36 3.53
C ASP A 31 17.05 7.26 4.78
N ASP A 32 15.95 7.95 5.05
CA ASP A 32 15.81 8.85 6.20
C ASP A 32 15.53 8.07 7.51
N PRO A 33 16.36 8.23 8.56
CA PRO A 33 16.22 7.46 9.81
C PRO A 33 14.95 7.80 10.59
N GLU A 34 14.50 9.05 10.61
CA GLU A 34 13.28 9.46 11.33
C GLU A 34 12.05 8.92 10.62
N LEU A 35 11.99 9.08 9.30
CA LEU A 35 10.89 8.54 8.49
C LEU A 35 10.84 7.01 8.58
N ARG A 36 11.99 6.34 8.63
CA ARG A 36 12.06 4.89 8.79
C ARG A 36 11.51 4.45 10.15
N GLN A 37 11.78 5.18 11.24
CA GLN A 37 11.22 4.89 12.56
C GLN A 37 9.70 5.07 12.55
N LEU A 38 9.20 6.20 12.05
CA LEU A 38 7.77 6.46 11.89
C LEU A 38 7.07 5.38 11.05
N TRP A 39 7.71 4.90 9.98
CA TRP A 39 7.18 3.81 9.16
C TRP A 39 7.05 2.50 9.94
N GLN A 40 8.04 2.15 10.76
CA GLN A 40 7.98 0.94 11.59
C GLN A 40 6.83 1.00 12.60
N GLU A 41 6.65 2.15 13.26
CA GLU A 41 5.55 2.38 14.21
C GLU A 41 4.19 2.25 13.51
N GLN A 42 4.02 2.89 12.35
CA GLN A 42 2.80 2.78 11.55
C GLN A 42 2.53 1.33 11.13
N ARG A 43 3.56 0.56 10.79
CA ARG A 43 3.41 -0.87 10.46
C ARG A 43 2.89 -1.70 11.62
N VAL A 44 3.40 -1.46 12.82
CA VAL A 44 2.93 -2.15 14.04
C VAL A 44 1.48 -1.74 14.34
N ASN A 45 1.15 -0.47 14.22
CA ASN A 45 -0.20 0.05 14.44
C ASN A 45 -1.21 -0.50 13.41
N ALA A 46 -0.85 -0.58 12.13
CA ALA A 46 -1.71 -1.15 11.09
C ALA A 46 -2.04 -2.63 11.32
N ARG A 47 -1.11 -3.41 11.89
CA ARG A 47 -1.38 -4.81 12.30
C ARG A 47 -2.40 -4.87 13.44
N LYS A 48 -2.27 -3.99 14.44
CA LYS A 48 -3.24 -3.89 15.55
C LYS A 48 -4.62 -3.47 15.05
N GLN A 49 -4.68 -2.48 14.16
CA GLN A 49 -5.94 -1.98 13.59
C GLN A 49 -6.63 -3.04 12.70
N ARG A 50 -5.88 -3.80 11.91
CA ARG A 50 -6.46 -4.93 11.14
C ARG A 50 -7.13 -5.98 12.01
N ALA A 51 -6.64 -6.18 13.24
CA ALA A 51 -7.29 -7.08 14.20
C ALA A 51 -8.59 -6.50 14.77
N SER A 52 -8.76 -5.17 14.76
CA SER A 52 -9.93 -4.50 15.33
C SER A 52 -10.99 -4.07 14.31
N VAL A 53 -10.69 -4.06 13.00
CA VAL A 53 -11.66 -3.65 11.97
C VAL A 53 -12.55 -4.85 11.60
N PRO A 54 -13.87 -4.81 11.87
CA PRO A 54 -14.79 -5.84 11.42
C PRO A 54 -14.90 -5.81 9.89
N SER A 55 -14.95 -7.00 9.27
CA SER A 55 -15.08 -7.19 7.82
C SER A 55 -16.28 -6.40 7.28
N ARG A 56 -16.04 -5.37 6.46
CA ARG A 56 -17.12 -4.70 5.73
C ARG A 56 -17.71 -5.68 4.70
N PRO A 57 -19.04 -5.84 4.61
CA PRO A 57 -19.65 -6.66 3.58
C PRO A 57 -19.39 -6.04 2.19
N ASP A 58 -19.09 -6.90 1.22
CA ASP A 58 -18.91 -6.54 -0.18
C ASP A 58 -20.28 -6.19 -0.78
N ASN A 59 -20.59 -4.90 -0.88
CA ASN A 59 -21.75 -4.42 -1.63
C ASN A 59 -21.31 -4.34 -3.10
N GLY A 60 -21.50 -5.44 -3.83
CA GLY A 60 -21.05 -5.63 -5.21
C GLY A 60 -21.36 -4.45 -6.14
N HIS A 61 -20.31 -3.79 -6.62
CA HIS A 61 -20.40 -2.76 -7.65
C HIS A 61 -20.19 -3.40 -9.03
N GLU A 62 -21.26 -3.92 -9.62
CA GLU A 62 -21.23 -4.52 -10.98
C GLU A 62 -21.07 -3.41 -12.04
N VAL A 63 -19.85 -3.21 -12.53
CA VAL A 63 -19.58 -2.30 -13.66
C VAL A 63 -19.92 -3.03 -14.97
N ARG A 64 -21.12 -2.79 -15.50
CA ARG A 64 -21.49 -3.25 -16.86
C ARG A 64 -20.61 -2.57 -17.91
N ARG A 65 -19.79 -3.34 -18.62
CA ARG A 65 -19.10 -2.89 -19.85
C ARG A 65 -20.05 -2.99 -21.05
N PRO A 66 -20.18 -1.97 -21.92
CA PRO A 66 -20.92 -2.10 -23.17
C PRO A 66 -20.16 -2.99 -24.17
N ARG A 67 -20.88 -3.88 -24.87
CA ARG A 67 -20.37 -4.62 -26.03
C ARG A 67 -20.33 -3.68 -27.24
N ALA A 68 -19.20 -3.67 -27.93
CA ALA A 68 -19.03 -3.06 -29.25
C ALA A 68 -19.79 -3.85 -30.33
#